data_AF-A0A846XKB4-F1
#
_entry.id   AF-A0A846XKB4-F1
#
_cell.length_a   1.000
_cell.length_b   1.000
_cell.length_c   1.000
_cell.angle_alpha   90.00
_cell.angle_beta   90.00
_cell.angle_gamma   90.00
#
_symmetry.space_group_name_H-M   'P 1'
#
loop_
_entity.id
_entity.type
_entity.pdbx_description
1 polymer ?
#
loop_
_entity_poly.entity_id
_entity_poly.type
_entity_poly.pdbx_seq_one_letter_code
_entity_poly.pdbx_strand_id
1 'polypeptide(L)'
;MDALARRHGCRLVFTVITDTGPVISGIVVAQHLSEYAADAVVVPGFEHGEPIRCLITDLAVLITPMRVYPLGYRWPVVGRDSGPR
;
A
#
# COMPACT_ATOMS: atom_id res chain seq x y z
N MET A 1 6.12 11.04 -7.50
CA MET A 1 6.00 9.56 -7.44
C MET A 1 7.18 8.86 -8.09
N ASP A 2 7.54 9.17 -9.35
CA ASP A 2 8.70 8.56 -10.03
C ASP A 2 10.02 8.66 -9.22
N ALA A 3 10.35 9.85 -8.72
CA ALA A 3 11.55 10.06 -7.91
C ALA A 3 11.58 9.22 -6.62
N LEU A 4 10.41 8.96 -6.00
CA LEU A 4 10.32 8.11 -4.81
C LEU A 4 10.49 6.63 -5.20
N ALA A 5 9.82 6.17 -6.26
CA ALA A 5 9.99 4.81 -6.77
C ALA A 5 11.46 4.50 -7.09
N ARG A 6 12.14 5.41 -7.81
CA ARG A 6 13.55 5.27 -8.18
C ARG A 6 14.49 5.20 -6.99
N ARG A 7 14.22 5.94 -5.90
CA ARG A 7 15.01 5.87 -4.65
C ARG A 7 14.97 4.47 -4.02
N HIS A 8 13.90 3.72 -4.27
CA HIS A 8 13.73 2.35 -3.78
C HIS A 8 14.12 1.29 -4.83
N GLY A 9 14.78 1.68 -5.92
CA GLY A 9 15.16 0.76 -7.00
C GLY A 9 13.98 0.29 -7.86
N CYS A 10 12.80 0.89 -7.69
CA CYS A 10 11.62 0.58 -8.48
C CYS A 10 11.56 1.45 -9.74
N ARG A 11 11.02 0.87 -10.82
CA ARG A 11 10.58 1.61 -12.00
C ARG A 11 9.07 1.86 -11.89
N LEU A 12 8.64 3.11 -12.10
CA LEU A 12 7.21 3.43 -12.13
C LEU A 12 6.58 2.83 -13.40
N VAL A 13 5.64 1.90 -13.22
CA VAL A 13 4.93 1.23 -14.32
C VAL A 13 3.55 1.84 -14.61
N PHE A 14 2.85 2.31 -13.56
CA PHE A 14 1.56 2.97 -13.67
C PHE A 14 1.32 3.90 -12.47
N THR A 15 0.42 4.89 -12.63
CA THR A 15 -0.03 5.76 -11.52
C THR A 15 -1.54 5.67 -11.39
N VAL A 16 -2.03 5.19 -10.25
CA VAL A 16 -3.46 5.16 -9.92
C VAL A 16 -3.81 6.39 -9.09
N ILE A 17 -4.88 7.09 -9.47
CA ILE A 17 -5.51 8.14 -8.65
C ILE A 17 -6.88 7.62 -8.25
N THR A 18 -7.14 7.49 -6.95
CA THR A 18 -8.42 7.03 -6.41
C THR A 18 -9.08 8.13 -5.59
N ASP A 19 -10.27 8.57 -6.00
CA ASP A 19 -11.17 9.42 -5.21
C ASP A 19 -12.41 8.61 -4.82
N THR A 20 -12.17 7.44 -4.22
CA THR A 20 -13.19 6.45 -3.91
C THR A 20 -12.99 5.88 -2.51
N GLY A 21 -14.05 5.27 -1.97
CA GLY A 21 -13.97 4.55 -0.71
C GLY A 21 -13.01 3.34 -0.77
N PRO A 22 -12.55 2.84 0.39
CA PRO A 22 -11.48 1.83 0.49
C PRO A 22 -11.71 0.56 -0.32
N VAL A 23 -12.96 0.06 -0.40
CA VAL A 23 -13.29 -1.17 -1.13
C VAL A 23 -13.00 -1.02 -2.62
N ILE A 24 -13.47 0.07 -3.23
CA ILE A 24 -13.26 0.32 -4.66
C ILE A 24 -11.77 0.62 -4.93
N SER A 25 -11.14 1.41 -4.08
CA SER A 25 -9.70 1.69 -4.19
C SER A 25 -8.86 0.41 -4.12
N GLY A 26 -9.20 -0.52 -3.23
CA GLY A 26 -8.53 -1.82 -3.11
C GLY A 26 -8.69 -2.69 -4.36
N ILE A 27 -9.88 -2.73 -4.97
CA ILE A 27 -10.13 -3.45 -6.22
C ILE A 27 -9.30 -2.85 -7.36
N VAL A 28 -9.31 -1.52 -7.51
CA VAL A 28 -8.54 -0.83 -8.55
C VAL A 28 -7.05 -1.12 -8.39
N VAL A 29 -6.53 -1.05 -7.16
CA VAL A 29 -5.12 -1.38 -6.88
C VAL A 29 -4.80 -2.84 -7.23
N ALA A 30 -5.63 -3.80 -6.80
CA ALA A 30 -5.42 -5.21 -7.12
C ALA A 30 -5.45 -5.50 -8.63
N GLN A 31 -6.36 -4.84 -9.37
CA GLN A 31 -6.42 -4.95 -10.83
C GLN A 31 -5.13 -4.45 -11.48
N HIS A 32 -4.64 -3.27 -11.09
CA HIS A 32 -3.42 -2.71 -11.67
C HIS A 32 -2.16 -3.49 -11.27
N LEU A 33 -2.11 -4.03 -10.05
CA LEU A 33 -1.02 -4.93 -9.64
C LEU A 33 -0.93 -6.16 -10.54
N SER A 34 -2.07 -6.77 -10.84
CA SER A 34 -2.17 -7.92 -11.75
C SER A 34 -1.85 -7.56 -13.20
N GLU A 35 -2.46 -6.49 -13.72
CA GLU A 35 -2.31 -6.07 -15.12
C GLU A 35 -0.87 -5.68 -15.48
N TYR A 36 -0.18 -4.98 -14.57
CA TYR A 36 1.17 -4.49 -14.81
C TYR A 36 2.25 -5.37 -14.18
N ALA A 37 1.89 -6.51 -13.57
CA ALA A 37 2.80 -7.38 -12.82
C ALA A 37 3.69 -6.58 -11.85
N ALA A 38 3.10 -5.65 -11.10
CA ALA A 38 3.85 -4.71 -10.28
C ALA A 38 4.22 -5.33 -8.92
N ASP A 39 5.50 -5.23 -8.55
CA ASP A 39 6.01 -5.80 -7.29
C ASP A 39 5.80 -4.88 -6.07
N ALA A 40 5.48 -3.59 -6.31
CA ALA A 40 5.38 -2.58 -5.26
C ALA A 40 4.29 -1.53 -5.54
N VAL A 41 3.65 -1.09 -4.47
CA VAL A 41 2.79 0.10 -4.45
C VAL A 41 3.50 1.21 -3.68
N VAL A 42 3.74 2.34 -4.36
CA VAL A 42 4.31 3.54 -3.75
C VAL A 42 3.18 4.53 -3.49
N VAL A 43 3.03 4.96 -2.24
CA VAL A 43 2.02 5.97 -1.84
C VAL A 43 2.68 7.28 -1.39
N PRO A 44 2.03 8.44 -1.56
CA PRO A 44 2.59 9.74 -1.13
C PRO A 44 2.74 9.87 0.39
N GLY A 45 1.91 9.16 1.13
CA GLY A 45 1.84 9.14 2.59
C GLY A 45 1.11 7.87 3.05
N PHE A 46 1.30 7.47 4.31
CA PHE A 46 0.74 6.22 4.83
C PHE A 46 -0.80 6.23 4.78
N GLU A 47 -1.43 7.38 5.03
CA GLU A 47 -2.87 7.63 5.01
C GLU A 47 -3.54 7.24 3.67
N HIS A 48 -2.81 7.32 2.56
CA HIS A 48 -3.33 6.95 1.24
C HIS A 48 -3.41 5.43 1.04
N GLY A 49 -2.56 4.66 1.72
CA GLY A 49 -2.55 3.21 1.66
C GLY A 49 -3.18 2.54 2.88
N GLU A 50 -3.30 3.25 4.00
CA GLU A 50 -3.72 2.70 5.28
C GLU A 50 -5.02 1.89 5.22
N PRO A 51 -6.11 2.35 4.59
CA PRO A 51 -7.37 1.61 4.56
C PRO A 51 -7.30 0.28 3.83
N ILE A 52 -6.34 0.13 2.91
CA ILE A 52 -6.14 -1.07 2.08
C ILE A 52 -4.77 -1.71 2.31
N ARG A 53 -4.09 -1.34 3.39
CA ARG A 53 -2.68 -1.71 3.64
C ARG A 53 -2.46 -3.22 3.68
N CYS A 54 -3.41 -3.96 4.26
CA CYS A 54 -3.34 -5.41 4.32
C CYS A 54 -3.40 -6.01 2.91
N LEU A 55 -4.38 -5.57 2.09
CA LEU A 55 -4.50 -5.98 0.69
C LEU A 55 -3.23 -5.69 -0.10
N ILE A 56 -2.66 -4.49 0.06
CA ILE A 56 -1.40 -4.16 -0.62
C ILE A 56 -0.31 -5.12 -0.16
N THR A 57 -0.08 -5.27 1.15
CA THR A 57 0.99 -6.13 1.66
C THR A 57 0.76 -7.61 1.42
N ASP A 58 -0.46 -8.06 1.12
CA ASP A 58 -0.73 -9.43 0.72
C ASP A 58 -0.35 -9.70 -0.75
N LEU A 59 -0.28 -8.65 -1.59
CA LEU A 59 -0.07 -8.76 -3.04
C LEU A 59 1.26 -8.15 -3.52
N ALA A 60 1.81 -7.18 -2.82
CA ALA A 60 2.98 -6.40 -3.20
C ALA A 60 3.70 -5.78 -1.99
N VAL A 61 4.86 -5.17 -2.23
CA VAL A 61 5.54 -4.32 -1.23
C VAL A 61 4.82 -2.96 -1.12
N LEU A 62 4.52 -2.49 0.09
CA LEU A 62 4.01 -1.12 0.31
C LEU A 62 5.17 -0.18 0.65
N ILE A 63 5.37 0.85 -0.16
CA ILE A 63 6.40 1.86 0.04
C ILE A 63 5.73 3.20 0.33
N THR A 64 6.07 3.77 1.47
CA THR A 64 5.77 5.16 1.85
C THR A 64 7.07 5.95 1.89
N PRO A 65 7.06 7.30 1.93
CA PRO A 65 8.30 8.06 2.07
C PRO A 65 9.05 7.78 3.39
N MET A 66 8.36 7.27 4.40
CA MET A 66 8.89 7.06 5.76
C MET A 66 9.33 5.61 6.00
N ARG A 67 8.67 4.64 5.36
CA ARG A 67 8.86 3.21 5.64
C ARG A 67 8.45 2.33 4.46
N VAL A 68 9.17 1.22 4.32
CA VAL A 68 8.84 0.09 3.46
C VAL A 68 8.22 -1.02 4.30
N TYR A 69 7.10 -1.58 3.83
CA TYR A 69 6.43 -2.74 4.39
C TYR A 69 6.51 -3.88 3.36
N PRO A 70 7.20 -4.99 3.67
CA PRO A 70 7.41 -6.07 2.72
C PRO A 70 6.11 -6.83 2.36
N LEU A 71 6.16 -7.59 1.29
CA LEU A 71 5.14 -8.60 0.97
C LEU A 71 4.96 -9.56 2.15
N GLY A 72 3.72 -9.87 2.50
CA GLY A 72 3.34 -10.68 3.65
C GLY A 72 3.50 -9.98 5.00
N TYR A 73 3.73 -8.66 5.04
CA TYR A 73 3.87 -7.94 6.31
C TYR A 73 2.66 -8.13 7.22
N ARG A 74 2.92 -8.63 8.44
CA ARG A 74 1.89 -8.84 9.45
C ARG A 74 1.64 -7.54 10.20
N TRP A 75 0.50 -6.93 9.92
CA TRP A 75 0.06 -5.74 10.63
C TRP A 75 -0.26 -6.07 12.09
N PRO A 76 0.26 -5.31 13.07
CA PRO A 76 -0.15 -5.49 14.45
C PRO A 76 -1.65 -5.26 14.55
N VAL A 77 -2.36 -6.22 15.14
CA VAL A 77 -3.74 -6.01 15.55
C VAL A 77 -3.67 -5.00 16.68
N VAL A 78 -4.12 -3.77 16.43
CA VAL A 78 -4.40 -2.85 17.54
C VAL A 78 -5.57 -3.47 18.28
N GLY A 79 -5.27 -4.26 19.32
CA GLY A 79 -6.26 -4.59 20.32
C GLY A 79 -6.80 -3.28 20.85
N ARG A 80 -8.12 -3.13 20.91
CA ARG A 80 -8.71 -2.21 21.88
C ARG A 80 -8.20 -2.68 23.23
N ASP A 81 -7.14 -2.05 23.73
CA ASP A 81 -6.78 -2.17 25.13
C ASP A 81 -8.04 -1.77 25.91
N SER A 82 -8.56 -2.76 26.62
CA SER A 82 -9.65 -2.58 27.55
C SER A 82 -9.12 -1.66 28.64
N GLY A 83 -9.62 -0.43 28.70
CA GLY A 83 -9.32 0.53 29.76
C GLY A 83 -9.73 0.00 31.15
N PRO A 84 -9.26 0.66 32.23
CA PRO A 84 -8.54 0.03 33.34
C PRO A 84 -9.45 -0.59 34.42
N ARG A 85 -8.81 -1.43 35.26
CA ARG A 85 -9.31 -1.91 36.56
C ARG A 85 -9.53 -0.76 37.53
#